data_AF-A0A0S9CL84-F1
#
_entry.id   AF-A0A0S9CL84-F1
#
_cell.length_a   1.000
_cell.length_b   1.000
_cell.length_c   1.000
_cell.angle_alpha   90.00
_cell.angle_beta   90.00
_cell.angle_gamma   90.00
#
_symmetry.space_group_name_H-M   'P 1'
#
loop_
_entity.id
_entity.type
_entity.pdbx_description
1 polymer ?
#
loop_
_entity_poly.entity_id
_entity_poly.type
_entity_poly.pdbx_seq_one_letter_code
_entity_poly.pdbx_strand_id
1 'polypeptide(L)'
;MRFTAIAMAASLALVSISTVLHGQRPDDQIDARSMALLQQGKAARTAGNLDVATDLLESAVAVDPRNRQAFVALAQVADGRGLPGKAIRLYREALLLEPNDVTALSGQGEAMVAKGAVERARQNLAKVRTLCKGGCPQATTLAAVIAKGPPVTTAQVGVNTTTVATGKQPSAQD
;
A
#
# COMPACT_ATOMS: atom_id res chain seq x y z
N MET A 1 -0.99 -16.85 -72.69
CA MET A 1 -1.70 -15.56 -72.52
C MET A 1 -2.56 -15.71 -71.27
N ARG A 2 -2.18 -15.09 -70.13
CA ARG A 2 -2.81 -13.90 -69.51
C ARG A 2 -4.36 -14.01 -69.45
N PHE A 3 -5.09 -13.86 -68.33
CA PHE A 3 -4.92 -12.97 -67.18
C PHE A 3 -5.55 -13.54 -65.89
N THR A 4 -4.89 -13.20 -64.80
CA THR A 4 -5.35 -13.06 -63.41
C THR A 4 -6.73 -12.44 -63.22
N ALA A 5 -7.52 -12.98 -62.29
CA ALA A 5 -8.53 -12.21 -61.55
C ALA A 5 -8.59 -12.72 -60.09
N ILE A 6 -7.67 -12.23 -59.27
CA ILE A 6 -7.68 -12.43 -57.81
C ILE A 6 -8.60 -11.36 -57.24
N ALA A 7 -9.79 -11.77 -56.80
CA ALA A 7 -10.67 -10.93 -56.00
C ALA A 7 -10.07 -10.76 -54.61
N MET A 8 -9.36 -9.65 -54.38
CA MET A 8 -8.86 -9.23 -53.08
C MET A 8 -10.03 -8.67 -52.27
N ALA A 9 -10.72 -9.53 -51.51
CA ALA A 9 -11.71 -9.10 -50.54
C ALA A 9 -11.01 -8.47 -49.33
N ALA A 10 -11.27 -7.17 -49.13
CA ALA A 10 -10.78 -6.36 -48.04
C ALA A 10 -11.21 -6.93 -46.68
N SER A 11 -10.24 -7.19 -45.80
CA SER A 11 -10.48 -7.42 -44.38
C SER A 11 -9.63 -6.42 -43.59
N LEU A 12 -10.14 -5.19 -43.45
CA LEU A 12 -9.65 -4.27 -42.43
C LEU A 12 -10.12 -4.80 -41.07
N ALA A 13 -9.30 -5.63 -40.43
CA ALA A 13 -9.41 -5.87 -39.00
C ALA A 13 -8.91 -4.60 -38.29
N LEU A 14 -9.81 -3.67 -38.01
CA LEU A 14 -9.57 -2.60 -37.04
C LEU A 14 -9.43 -3.27 -35.67
N VAL A 15 -8.21 -3.67 -35.32
CA VAL A 15 -7.87 -3.96 -33.93
C VAL A 15 -7.99 -2.62 -33.21
N SER A 16 -9.12 -2.42 -32.54
CA SER A 16 -9.24 -1.42 -31.49
C SER A 16 -8.26 -1.82 -30.39
N ILE A 17 -7.00 -1.39 -30.52
CA ILE A 17 -6.06 -1.38 -29.43
C ILE A 17 -6.66 -0.35 -28.47
N SER A 18 -7.48 -0.83 -27.52
CA SER A 18 -7.77 -0.06 -26.31
C SER A 18 -6.43 0.14 -25.63
N THR A 19 -5.74 1.21 -26.01
CA THR A 19 -4.63 1.73 -25.26
C THR A 19 -5.24 2.17 -23.94
N VAL A 20 -5.32 1.25 -22.99
CA VAL A 20 -5.25 1.63 -21.59
C VAL A 20 -3.81 2.08 -21.41
N LEU A 21 -3.53 3.29 -21.90
CA LEU A 21 -2.33 4.03 -21.61
C LEU A 21 -2.44 4.36 -20.12
N HIS A 22 -2.07 3.38 -19.28
CA HIS A 22 -1.63 3.59 -17.90
C HIS A 22 -0.30 4.34 -17.92
N GLY A 23 -0.24 5.44 -18.65
CA GLY A 23 0.72 6.49 -18.43
C GLY A 23 0.23 7.21 -17.20
N GLN A 24 0.97 7.06 -16.11
CA GLN A 24 0.92 7.95 -14.94
C GLN A 24 0.71 9.38 -15.46
N ARG A 25 -0.50 9.90 -15.30
CA ARG A 25 -0.80 11.26 -15.72
C ARG A 25 -0.12 12.17 -14.70
N PRO A 26 0.74 13.09 -15.15
CA PRO A 26 1.67 13.75 -14.25
C PRO A 26 0.97 14.46 -13.09
N ASP A 27 1.61 14.42 -11.91
CA ASP A 27 1.22 15.15 -10.70
C ASP A 27 1.17 16.70 -10.91
N ASP A 28 1.43 17.19 -12.12
CA ASP A 28 1.50 18.61 -12.51
C ASP A 28 0.12 19.28 -12.63
N GLN A 29 -0.97 18.50 -12.60
CA GLN A 29 -2.35 18.98 -12.66
C GLN A 29 -3.12 18.79 -11.34
N ILE A 30 -2.43 18.61 -10.21
CA ILE A 30 -3.10 18.62 -8.91
C ILE A 30 -3.48 20.05 -8.53
N ASP A 31 -4.71 20.23 -8.06
CA ASP A 31 -5.20 21.54 -7.63
C ASP A 31 -4.27 22.18 -6.58
N ALA A 32 -3.85 23.42 -6.82
CA ALA A 32 -2.91 24.13 -5.95
C ALA A 32 -3.42 24.27 -4.50
N ARG A 33 -4.74 24.36 -4.29
CA ARG A 33 -5.35 24.36 -2.96
C ARG A 33 -5.23 23.00 -2.29
N SER A 34 -5.43 21.91 -3.04
CA SER A 34 -5.17 20.56 -2.53
C SER A 34 -3.71 20.39 -2.10
N MET A 35 -2.77 20.89 -2.92
CA MET A 35 -1.35 20.86 -2.57
C MET A 35 -1.01 21.73 -1.34
N ALA A 36 -1.61 22.91 -1.21
CA ALA A 36 -1.41 23.75 -0.03
C ALA A 36 -1.92 23.07 1.25
N LEU A 37 -3.12 22.48 1.21
CA LEU A 37 -3.70 21.71 2.31
C LEU A 37 -2.84 20.49 2.66
N LEU A 38 -2.30 19.80 1.66
CA LEU A 38 -1.34 18.70 1.84
C LEU A 38 -0.10 19.14 2.63
N GLN A 39 0.52 20.28 2.28
CA GLN A 39 1.71 20.75 2.98
C GLN A 39 1.40 21.14 4.43
N GLN A 40 0.28 21.82 4.67
CA GLN A 40 -0.16 22.16 6.02
C GLN A 40 -0.48 20.90 6.84
N GLY A 41 -1.15 19.92 6.25
CA GLY A 41 -1.46 18.64 6.90
C GLY A 41 -0.21 17.84 7.26
N LYS A 42 0.80 17.82 6.37
CA LYS A 42 2.12 17.22 6.65
C LYS A 42 2.82 17.94 7.81
N ALA A 43 2.79 19.27 7.84
CA ALA A 43 3.38 20.05 8.93
C ALA A 43 2.67 19.78 10.28
N ALA A 44 1.33 19.77 10.29
CA ALA A 44 0.54 19.45 11.47
C ALA A 44 0.82 18.04 12.00
N ARG A 45 0.97 17.04 11.10
CA ARG A 45 1.35 15.67 11.47
C ARG A 45 2.72 15.63 12.15
N THR A 46 3.73 16.32 11.58
CA THR A 46 5.08 16.39 12.16
C THR A 46 5.07 17.09 13.53
N ALA A 47 4.17 18.06 13.73
CA ALA A 47 3.97 18.72 15.02
C ALA A 47 3.19 17.87 16.05
N GLY A 48 2.74 16.65 15.68
CA GLY A 48 1.95 15.78 16.55
C GLY A 48 0.46 16.15 16.64
N ASN A 49 0.02 17.19 15.91
CA ASN A 49 -1.36 17.64 15.87
C ASN A 49 -2.18 16.77 14.90
N LEU A 50 -2.41 15.51 15.28
CA LEU A 50 -3.00 14.51 14.38
C LEU A 50 -4.45 14.83 13.97
N ASP A 51 -5.23 15.53 14.80
CA ASP A 51 -6.59 16.00 14.49
C ASP A 51 -6.56 17.03 13.36
N VAL A 52 -5.81 18.11 13.55
CA VAL A 52 -5.61 19.13 12.52
C VAL A 52 -5.04 18.53 11.23
N ALA A 53 -4.08 17.60 11.34
CA ALA A 53 -3.53 16.91 10.17
C ALA A 53 -4.60 16.10 9.42
N THR A 54 -5.52 15.45 10.13
CA THR A 54 -6.61 14.66 9.53
C THR A 54 -7.54 15.58 8.76
N ASP A 55 -8.02 16.66 9.38
CA ASP A 55 -8.97 17.59 8.77
C ASP A 55 -8.40 18.26 7.51
N LEU A 56 -7.13 18.70 7.57
CA LEU A 56 -6.44 19.31 6.44
C LEU A 56 -6.26 18.33 5.28
N LEU A 57 -5.89 17.09 5.58
CA LEU A 57 -5.65 16.07 4.55
C LEU A 57 -6.93 15.50 3.96
N GLU A 58 -8.00 15.36 4.76
CA GLU A 58 -9.35 15.03 4.27
C GLU A 58 -9.88 16.16 3.37
N SER A 59 -9.63 17.41 3.73
CA SER A 59 -9.92 18.56 2.85
C SER A 59 -9.09 18.53 1.56
N ALA A 60 -7.81 18.16 1.63
CA ALA A 60 -6.95 18.08 0.45
C ALA A 60 -7.47 17.06 -0.58
N VAL A 61 -7.88 15.86 -0.14
CA VAL A 61 -8.44 14.83 -1.03
C VAL A 61 -9.87 15.17 -1.49
N ALA A 62 -10.63 15.96 -0.71
CA ALA A 62 -11.93 16.46 -1.14
C ALA A 62 -11.81 17.52 -2.24
N VAL A 63 -10.79 18.39 -2.16
CA VAL A 63 -10.50 19.39 -3.19
C VAL A 63 -10.00 18.75 -4.48
N ASP A 64 -9.06 17.80 -4.38
CA ASP A 64 -8.62 17.02 -5.54
C ASP A 64 -8.44 15.54 -5.17
N PRO A 65 -9.40 14.67 -5.54
CA PRO A 65 -9.34 13.23 -5.31
C PRO A 65 -8.21 12.52 -6.08
N ARG A 66 -7.46 13.23 -6.92
CA ARG A 66 -6.28 12.68 -7.63
C ARG A 66 -4.99 12.95 -6.86
N ASN A 67 -5.04 13.68 -5.74
CA ASN A 67 -3.87 13.95 -4.91
C ASN A 67 -3.44 12.68 -4.14
N ARG A 68 -2.70 11.81 -4.83
CA ARG A 68 -2.15 10.58 -4.27
C ARG A 68 -1.33 10.83 -3.02
N GLN A 69 -0.54 11.90 -2.99
CA GLN A 69 0.30 12.21 -1.83
C GLN A 69 -0.53 12.57 -0.60
N ALA A 70 -1.72 13.16 -0.77
CA ALA A 70 -2.63 13.43 0.34
C ALA A 70 -3.22 12.15 0.93
N PHE A 71 -3.57 11.16 0.11
CA PHE A 71 -3.95 9.84 0.61
C PHE A 71 -2.82 9.15 1.40
N VAL A 72 -1.58 9.22 0.90
CA VAL A 72 -0.41 8.67 1.61
C VAL A 72 -0.20 9.37 2.96
N ALA A 73 -0.25 10.70 2.99
CA ALA A 73 -0.10 11.46 4.23
C ALA A 73 -1.24 11.17 5.22
N LEU A 74 -2.49 11.05 4.75
CA LEU A 74 -3.64 10.73 5.60
C LEU A 74 -3.53 9.32 6.16
N ALA A 75 -3.00 8.38 5.38
CA ALA A 75 -2.72 7.02 5.84
C ALA A 75 -1.65 7.00 6.94
N GLN A 76 -0.57 7.78 6.79
CA GLN A 76 0.46 7.93 7.83
C GLN A 76 -0.09 8.56 9.12
N VAL A 77 -1.05 9.48 9.03
CA VAL A 77 -1.76 9.99 10.22
C VAL A 77 -2.58 8.88 10.88
N ALA A 78 -3.28 8.05 10.10
CA ALA A 78 -4.02 6.90 10.62
C ALA A 78 -3.11 5.86 11.29
N ASP A 79 -1.92 5.60 10.73
CA ASP A 79 -0.91 4.73 11.37
C ASP A 79 -0.44 5.32 12.72
N GLY A 80 -0.15 6.63 12.75
CA GLY A 80 0.24 7.33 13.99
C GLY A 80 -0.83 7.30 15.08
N ARG A 81 -2.11 7.11 14.71
CA ARG A 81 -3.24 6.92 15.63
C ARG A 81 -3.49 5.46 16.02
N GLY A 82 -2.69 4.51 15.52
CA GLY A 82 -2.93 3.09 15.74
C GLY A 82 -4.20 2.57 15.07
N LEU A 83 -4.57 3.13 13.91
CA LEU A 83 -5.74 2.74 13.12
C LEU A 83 -5.34 1.98 11.83
N PRO A 84 -4.72 0.79 11.93
CA PRO A 84 -4.14 0.10 10.78
C PRO A 84 -5.20 -0.27 9.72
N GLY A 85 -6.45 -0.50 10.13
CA GLY A 85 -7.55 -0.73 9.20
C GLY A 85 -7.87 0.49 8.30
N LYS A 86 -7.84 1.71 8.87
CA LYS A 86 -8.05 2.97 8.12
C LYS A 86 -6.84 3.22 7.22
N ALA A 87 -5.62 3.06 7.74
CA ALA A 87 -4.39 3.24 6.98
C ALA A 87 -4.32 2.32 5.74
N ILE A 88 -4.61 1.02 5.87
CA ILE A 88 -4.62 0.08 4.73
C ILE A 88 -5.55 0.53 3.60
N ARG A 89 -6.74 1.07 3.96
CA ARG A 89 -7.70 1.58 2.99
C ARG A 89 -7.17 2.84 2.30
N LEU A 90 -6.63 3.78 3.04
CA LEU A 90 -6.10 5.04 2.49
C LEU A 90 -4.89 4.80 1.58
N TYR A 91 -3.98 3.92 1.96
CA TYR A 91 -2.89 3.53 1.05
C TYR A 91 -3.41 2.80 -0.19
N ARG A 92 -4.52 2.06 -0.09
CA ARG A 92 -5.15 1.47 -1.28
C ARG A 92 -5.64 2.56 -2.23
N GLU A 93 -6.28 3.62 -1.74
CA GLU A 93 -6.70 4.74 -2.59
C GLU A 93 -5.48 5.38 -3.29
N ALA A 94 -4.38 5.59 -2.57
CA ALA A 94 -3.12 6.06 -3.16
C ALA A 94 -2.60 5.11 -4.26
N LEU A 95 -2.68 3.79 -4.05
CA LEU A 95 -2.23 2.77 -5.00
C LEU A 95 -3.17 2.55 -6.18
N LEU A 96 -4.45 2.95 -6.09
CA LEU A 96 -5.35 2.99 -7.24
C LEU A 96 -4.94 4.11 -8.21
N LEU A 97 -4.45 5.22 -7.68
CA LEU A 97 -3.90 6.32 -8.47
C LEU A 97 -2.51 5.96 -9.02
N GLU A 98 -1.64 5.41 -8.15
CA GLU A 98 -0.26 5.08 -8.48
C GLU A 98 0.13 3.67 -8.01
N PRO A 99 -0.11 2.63 -8.84
CA PRO A 99 0.08 1.23 -8.43
C PRO A 99 1.50 0.85 -8.02
N ASN A 100 2.49 1.62 -8.46
CA ASN A 100 3.91 1.38 -8.21
C ASN A 100 4.52 2.39 -7.24
N ASP A 101 3.70 3.13 -6.48
CA ASP A 101 4.19 3.96 -5.40
C ASP A 101 4.85 3.09 -4.31
N VAL A 102 6.17 3.15 -4.24
CA VAL A 102 6.98 2.43 -3.26
C VAL A 102 6.65 2.85 -1.82
N THR A 103 6.35 4.15 -1.59
CA THR A 103 5.92 4.65 -0.27
C THR A 103 4.53 4.11 0.06
N ALA A 104 3.64 4.16 -0.93
CA ALA A 104 2.36 3.47 -1.04
C ALA A 104 2.36 2.05 -0.45
N LEU A 105 3.11 1.21 -1.14
CA LEU A 105 3.20 -0.22 -0.92
C LEU A 105 3.85 -0.55 0.43
N SER A 106 4.91 0.18 0.81
CA SER A 106 5.60 -0.02 2.09
C SER A 106 4.69 0.31 3.27
N GLY A 107 4.09 1.51 3.27
CA GLY A 107 3.19 1.94 4.33
C GLY A 107 1.98 1.01 4.48
N GLN A 108 1.39 0.57 3.37
CA GLN A 108 0.32 -0.42 3.42
C GLN A 108 0.78 -1.76 4.02
N GLY A 109 2.00 -2.20 3.68
CA GLY A 109 2.60 -3.41 4.24
C GLY A 109 2.82 -3.29 5.76
N GLU A 110 3.31 -2.15 6.23
CA GLU A 110 3.52 -1.88 7.67
C GLU A 110 2.18 -1.91 8.42
N ALA A 111 1.16 -1.24 7.89
CA ALA A 111 -0.19 -1.27 8.44
C ALA A 111 -0.81 -2.68 8.43
N MET A 112 -0.51 -3.50 7.41
CA MET A 112 -0.92 -4.92 7.36
C MET A 112 -0.26 -5.74 8.46
N VAL A 113 1.04 -5.55 8.74
CA VAL A 113 1.70 -6.21 9.87
C VAL A 113 1.05 -5.79 11.18
N ALA A 114 0.79 -4.50 11.39
CA ALA A 114 0.10 -4.01 12.58
C ALA A 114 -1.29 -4.63 12.78
N LYS A 115 -1.98 -4.99 11.69
CA LYS A 115 -3.27 -5.70 11.71
C LYS A 115 -3.14 -7.24 11.82
N GLY A 116 -1.92 -7.80 11.83
CA GLY A 116 -1.67 -9.24 11.81
C GLY A 116 -1.76 -9.90 10.43
N ALA A 117 -1.93 -9.13 9.35
CA ALA A 117 -1.99 -9.62 7.98
C ALA A 117 -0.58 -9.76 7.35
N VAL A 118 0.33 -10.47 8.03
CA VAL A 118 1.76 -10.56 7.69
C VAL A 118 2.00 -11.10 6.28
N GLU A 119 1.25 -12.12 5.85
CA GLU A 119 1.42 -12.68 4.50
C GLU A 119 1.09 -11.70 3.38
N ARG A 120 0.10 -10.83 3.58
CA ARG A 120 -0.19 -9.74 2.62
C ARG A 120 0.91 -8.68 2.63
N ALA A 121 1.49 -8.39 3.79
CA ALA A 121 2.65 -7.48 3.87
C ALA A 121 3.86 -8.04 3.10
N ARG A 122 4.09 -9.36 3.12
CA ARG A 122 5.16 -10.01 2.33
C ARG A 122 4.95 -9.84 0.83
N GLN A 123 3.71 -9.87 0.35
CA GLN A 123 3.39 -9.60 -1.06
C GLN A 123 3.76 -8.17 -1.44
N ASN A 124 3.42 -7.19 -0.61
CA ASN A 124 3.83 -5.79 -0.84
C ASN A 124 5.36 -5.64 -0.81
N LEU A 125 6.05 -6.29 0.12
CA LEU A 125 7.52 -6.28 0.18
C LEU A 125 8.15 -6.86 -1.09
N ALA A 126 7.61 -7.97 -1.61
CA ALA A 126 8.08 -8.56 -2.86
C ALA A 126 7.93 -7.55 -4.01
N LYS A 127 6.78 -6.90 -4.13
CA LYS A 127 6.55 -5.86 -5.16
C LYS A 127 7.51 -4.68 -4.99
N VAL A 128 7.68 -4.15 -3.78
CA VAL A 128 8.63 -3.06 -3.49
C VAL A 128 10.06 -3.42 -3.95
N ARG A 129 10.51 -4.65 -3.67
CA ARG A 129 11.83 -5.12 -4.11
C ARG A 129 11.98 -5.20 -5.62
N THR A 130 10.93 -5.55 -6.36
CA THR A 130 10.97 -5.53 -7.84
C THR A 130 11.09 -4.12 -8.41
N LEU A 131 10.54 -3.12 -7.72
CA LEU A 131 10.56 -1.72 -8.15
C LEU A 131 11.89 -1.03 -7.81
N CYS A 132 12.53 -1.41 -6.71
CA CYS A 132 13.80 -0.84 -6.28
C CYS A 132 15.01 -1.53 -6.92
N LYS A 133 15.52 -0.99 -8.03
CA LYS A 133 16.77 -1.43 -8.66
C LYS A 133 17.97 -1.12 -7.75
N GLY A 134 18.43 -2.09 -6.97
CA GLY A 134 19.56 -1.93 -6.02
C GLY A 134 19.17 -1.81 -4.55
N GLY A 135 17.89 -2.07 -4.22
CA GLY A 135 17.38 -1.92 -2.86
C GLY A 135 16.98 -0.48 -2.52
N CYS A 136 16.12 -0.32 -1.53
CA CYS A 136 15.64 0.99 -1.08
C CYS A 136 15.25 0.93 0.42
N PRO A 137 15.33 2.07 1.14
CA PRO A 137 15.02 2.12 2.57
C PRO A 137 13.65 1.53 2.93
N GLN A 138 12.67 1.70 2.05
CA GLN A 138 11.31 1.20 2.23
C GLN A 138 11.28 -0.34 2.30
N ALA A 139 12.02 -1.01 1.41
CA ALA A 139 12.13 -2.46 1.42
C ALA A 139 12.77 -2.98 2.70
N THR A 140 13.81 -2.30 3.19
CA THR A 140 14.52 -2.69 4.43
C THR A 140 13.66 -2.46 5.66
N THR A 141 12.97 -1.32 5.74
CA THR A 141 12.06 -1.01 6.85
C THR A 141 10.91 -2.00 6.91
N LEU A 142 10.21 -2.24 5.80
CA LEU A 142 9.10 -3.18 5.78
C LEU A 142 9.55 -4.62 6.09
N ALA A 143 10.73 -5.04 5.62
CA ALA A 143 11.28 -6.35 5.97
C ALA A 143 11.56 -6.47 7.48
N ALA A 144 12.09 -5.42 8.12
CA ALA A 144 12.32 -5.40 9.56
C ALA A 144 11.00 -5.44 10.35
N VAL A 145 9.97 -4.69 9.91
CA VAL A 145 8.64 -4.71 10.54
C VAL A 145 7.99 -6.09 10.42
N ILE A 146 8.07 -6.73 9.26
CA ILE A 146 7.58 -8.11 9.05
C ILE A 146 8.32 -9.10 9.96
N ALA A 147 9.64 -8.96 10.12
CA ALA A 147 10.44 -9.82 10.98
C ALA A 147 10.07 -9.66 12.46
N LYS A 148 9.74 -8.43 12.89
CA LYS A 148 9.23 -8.16 14.25
C LYS A 148 7.84 -8.76 14.48
N GLY A 149 7.03 -8.87 13.43
CA GLY A 149 5.67 -9.39 13.51
C GLY A 149 4.66 -8.37 14.06
N PRO A 150 3.38 -8.75 14.18
CA PRO A 150 2.34 -7.87 14.70
C PRO A 150 2.66 -7.44 16.15
N PRO A 151 2.20 -6.25 16.58
CA PRO A 151 2.30 -5.88 17.98
C PRO A 151 1.53 -6.90 18.83
N VAL A 152 2.18 -7.40 19.88
CA VAL A 152 1.57 -8.35 20.81
C VAL A 152 0.51 -7.58 21.60
N THR A 153 -0.75 -7.74 21.21
CA THR A 153 -1.88 -7.21 21.99
C THR A 153 -2.18 -8.19 23.12
N THR A 154 -2.71 -7.70 24.23
CA THR A 154 -3.12 -8.52 25.39
C THR A 154 -4.06 -9.67 25.00
N ALA A 155 -4.81 -9.53 23.91
CA ALA A 155 -5.65 -10.57 23.33
C ALA A 155 -4.87 -11.78 22.78
N GLN A 156 -3.62 -11.63 22.35
CA GLN A 156 -2.79 -12.72 21.80
C GLN A 156 -1.95 -13.46 22.86
N VAL A 157 -1.80 -12.88 24.06
CA VAL A 157 -1.04 -13.50 25.16
C VAL A 157 -1.79 -14.71 25.74
N GLY A 158 -3.12 -14.76 25.65
CA GLY A 158 -3.92 -15.88 26.16
C GLY A 158 -3.95 -17.13 25.28
N VAL A 159 -3.54 -17.04 24.00
CA VAL A 159 -3.62 -18.18 23.06
C VAL A 159 -2.32 -18.99 23.05
N ASN A 160 -1.17 -18.35 23.28
CA ASN A 160 0.15 -18.99 23.11
C ASN A 160 0.69 -19.71 24.37
N THR A 161 -0.01 -19.67 25.50
CA THR A 161 0.42 -20.31 26.75
C THR A 161 -0.15 -21.72 26.97
N THR A 162 -1.02 -22.24 26.09
CA THR A 162 -1.70 -23.52 26.33
C THR A 162 -0.94 -24.75 25.79
N THR A 163 0.13 -24.61 25.02
CA THR A 163 0.75 -25.75 24.29
C THR A 163 2.06 -26.30 24.88
N VAL A 164 2.49 -25.89 26.07
CA VAL A 164 3.76 -26.37 26.68
C VAL A 164 3.55 -26.87 28.11
N ALA A 165 2.69 -27.88 28.30
CA ALA A 165 2.70 -28.68 29.53
C ALA A 165 1.91 -30.00 29.38
N THR A 166 2.51 -31.04 28.81
CA THR A 166 2.27 -32.49 29.11
C THR A 166 3.04 -33.32 28.09
N GLY A 167 3.89 -34.29 28.39
CA GLY A 167 4.37 -34.86 29.64
C GLY A 167 5.42 -35.92 29.26
N LYS A 168 6.59 -35.90 29.90
CA LYS A 168 7.60 -36.95 29.81
C LYS A 168 7.67 -37.63 31.17
N GLN A 169 7.03 -38.79 31.31
CA GLN A 169 7.27 -39.71 32.42
C GLN A 169 8.35 -40.71 32.01
N PRO A 170 9.46 -40.85 32.74
CA PRO A 170 10.35 -41.99 32.61
C PRO A 170 9.87 -43.17 33.48
N SER A 171 10.07 -44.35 32.93
CA SER A 171 9.82 -45.69 33.45
C SER A 171 10.74 -46.08 34.62
N ALA A 172 10.18 -46.80 35.60
CA ALA A 172 10.86 -47.70 36.54
C ALA A 172 9.81 -48.77 36.93
N GLN A 173 9.90 -50.02 36.47
CA GLN A 173 10.64 -51.16 37.05
C GLN A 173 10.37 -51.36 38.54
N ASP A 174 9.45 -52.29 38.86
CA ASP A 174 9.71 -53.56 39.56
C ASP A 174 8.57 -54.56 39.29
#